data_AF-A0A5E3WGG6-F1
#
_entry.id   AF-A0A5E3WGG6-F1
#
_cell.length_a   1.000
_cell.length_b   1.000
_cell.length_c   1.000
_cell.angle_alpha   90.00
_cell.angle_beta   90.00
_cell.angle_gamma   90.00
#
_symmetry.space_group_name_H-M   'P 1'
#
loop_
_entity.id
_entity.type
_entity.pdbx_description
1 polymer ?
#
loop_
_entity_poly.entity_id
_entity_poly.type
_entity_poly.pdbx_seq_one_letter_code
_entity_poly.pdbx_strand_id
1 'polypeptide(L)'
;MPGNQNLRELLAAMGAPVVLGSRMSEDTLERKLRVVLDYAQNMSAFADMMPVNPSQLSIWQKPDGEAASQAFKRTSVAELAGQQTGVETRLDVNGNEVSMVSRNTIVVVCEMLASLAELYEQGFRVALFQDEGQGFTIVVRMLGVYALNAQTPIMPLLYEIAETPEAMKGPKIAQFMETQLQGGEGGQLVCNLQELALIHHLLQLNSSNVAPEYEFSLAPDQRAFRRSFIIPLGPLDALQVAKVTHNPGCAVCGSAAVKTCSGCKIERYCSSACQKAHWKHHKEFCRYMQGGTWTDFIFADAPSLNGQKLVGTLIDTSSSAFKLKKPKMHGGDEDSDAPQNKHGDKAFLIKIQRLKDNIGMPELPPFHLFYDRFRTTKGYLEPESNEVAWPALEGAMLPGLNVKMYCWARRVGEWGLSICLDRHPQDAEKTAW
;
A
#
# COMPACT_ATOMS: atom_id res chain seq x y z
N MET A 1 -17.14 -20.86 0.71
CA MET A 1 -16.06 -19.87 0.48
C MET A 1 -14.72 -20.60 0.55
N PRO A 2 -13.59 -20.06 0.04
CA PRO A 2 -12.32 -20.27 0.73
C PRO A 2 -12.40 -19.52 2.08
N GLY A 3 -13.43 -19.80 2.88
CA GLY A 3 -13.90 -19.04 4.04
C GLY A 3 -13.12 -19.35 5.30
N ASN A 4 -12.02 -20.08 5.13
CA ASN A 4 -10.99 -20.30 6.13
C ASN A 4 -9.64 -19.72 5.69
N GLN A 5 -9.58 -18.99 4.57
CA GLN A 5 -8.38 -18.22 4.31
C GLN A 5 -8.35 -17.04 5.27
N ASN A 6 -7.27 -17.03 6.03
CA ASN A 6 -7.02 -16.08 7.07
C ASN A 6 -6.96 -14.68 6.44
N LEU A 7 -7.92 -13.80 6.71
CA LEU A 7 -7.92 -12.42 6.22
C LEU A 7 -6.60 -11.68 6.53
N ARG A 8 -5.86 -12.14 7.56
CA ARG A 8 -4.52 -11.64 7.89
C ARG A 8 -3.47 -12.04 6.86
N GLU A 9 -3.56 -13.27 6.35
CA GLU A 9 -2.69 -13.75 5.26
C GLU A 9 -2.99 -12.97 3.99
N LEU A 10 -4.26 -12.71 3.66
CA LEU A 10 -4.62 -11.87 2.51
C LEU A 10 -4.11 -10.42 2.67
N LEU A 11 -4.26 -9.84 3.86
CA LEU A 11 -3.70 -8.52 4.16
C LEU A 11 -2.17 -8.49 4.06
N ALA A 12 -1.48 -9.53 4.56
CA ALA A 12 -0.03 -9.67 4.43
C ALA A 12 0.40 -9.82 2.96
N ALA A 13 -0.35 -10.60 2.18
CA ALA A 13 -0.18 -10.83 0.74
C ALA A 13 -0.48 -9.59 -0.14
N MET A 14 -1.07 -8.55 0.44
CA MET A 14 -1.23 -7.24 -0.17
C MET A 14 -0.19 -6.22 0.33
N GLY A 15 0.82 -6.68 1.09
CA GLY A 15 1.84 -5.81 1.69
C GLY A 15 1.38 -5.02 2.91
N ALA A 16 0.24 -5.37 3.52
CA ALA A 16 -0.33 -4.69 4.69
C ALA A 16 -0.53 -5.65 5.89
N PRO A 17 0.54 -6.29 6.40
CA PRO A 17 0.41 -7.29 7.46
C PRO A 17 -0.17 -6.69 8.74
N VAL A 18 -1.06 -7.45 9.38
CA VAL A 18 -1.62 -7.12 10.70
C VAL A 18 -0.90 -7.97 11.75
N VAL A 19 -0.56 -7.36 12.88
CA VAL A 19 0.20 -8.00 13.98
C VAL A 19 -0.40 -9.36 14.37
N LEU A 20 0.44 -10.40 14.28
CA LEU A 20 0.13 -11.77 14.71
C LEU A 20 -0.15 -11.76 16.22
N GLY A 21 -1.35 -12.16 16.64
CA GLY A 21 -1.79 -12.15 18.04
C GLY A 21 -2.72 -10.99 18.44
N SER A 22 -2.97 -10.02 17.55
CA SER A 22 -4.03 -9.02 17.77
C SER A 22 -5.41 -9.67 17.79
N ARG A 23 -6.28 -9.35 18.76
CA ARG A 23 -7.65 -9.89 18.86
C ARG A 23 -8.67 -9.13 17.99
N MET A 24 -8.27 -8.72 16.78
CA MET A 24 -9.15 -8.00 15.86
C MET A 24 -10.29 -8.90 15.40
N SER A 25 -11.52 -8.36 15.35
CA SER A 25 -12.68 -9.08 14.81
C SER A 25 -12.56 -9.29 13.30
N GLU A 26 -13.25 -10.30 12.80
CA GLU A 26 -13.35 -10.61 11.37
C GLU A 26 -13.85 -9.40 10.56
N ASP A 27 -14.93 -8.74 11.00
CA ASP A 27 -15.45 -7.50 10.40
C ASP A 27 -14.37 -6.40 10.27
N THR A 28 -13.47 -6.30 11.25
CA THR A 28 -12.41 -5.30 11.21
C THR A 28 -11.35 -5.66 10.19
N LEU A 29 -11.01 -6.95 10.07
CA LEU A 29 -10.09 -7.45 9.06
C LEU A 29 -10.68 -7.30 7.65
N GLU A 30 -11.97 -7.60 7.48
CA GLU A 30 -12.65 -7.43 6.20
C GLU A 30 -12.70 -5.95 5.78
N ARG A 31 -13.01 -5.05 6.71
CA ARG A 31 -12.95 -3.60 6.44
C ARG A 31 -11.55 -3.15 6.04
N LYS A 32 -10.51 -3.66 6.69
CA LYS A 32 -9.12 -3.36 6.28
C LYS A 32 -8.81 -3.89 4.88
N LEU A 33 -9.26 -5.10 4.55
CA LEU A 33 -9.06 -5.67 3.22
C LEU A 33 -9.75 -4.85 2.13
N ARG A 34 -10.99 -4.37 2.37
CA ARG A 34 -11.69 -3.46 1.47
C ARG A 34 -10.90 -2.16 1.24
N VAL A 35 -10.43 -1.52 2.31
CA VAL A 35 -9.59 -0.30 2.23
C VAL A 35 -8.30 -0.54 1.44
N VAL A 36 -7.67 -1.71 1.62
CA VAL A 36 -6.48 -2.12 0.87
C VAL A 36 -6.77 -2.25 -0.61
N LEU A 37 -7.86 -2.93 -0.98
CA LEU A 37 -8.27 -3.09 -2.38
C LEU A 37 -8.63 -1.74 -3.02
N ASP A 38 -9.31 -0.85 -2.29
CA ASP A 38 -9.60 0.51 -2.77
C ASP A 38 -8.32 1.31 -3.03
N TYR A 39 -7.33 1.23 -2.15
CA TYR A 39 -6.03 1.89 -2.36
C TYR A 39 -5.27 1.32 -3.55
N ALA A 40 -5.23 -0.01 -3.69
CA ALA A 40 -4.59 -0.70 -4.79
C ALA A 40 -5.22 -0.33 -6.15
N GLN A 41 -6.54 -0.11 -6.17
CA GLN A 41 -7.30 0.36 -7.33
C GLN A 41 -7.24 1.88 -7.55
N ASN A 42 -6.66 2.64 -6.61
CA ASN A 42 -6.73 4.10 -6.59
C ASN A 42 -8.17 4.64 -6.64
N MET A 43 -9.11 3.95 -5.97
CA MET A 43 -10.55 4.18 -6.09
C MET A 43 -10.96 5.62 -5.74
N SER A 44 -10.24 6.26 -4.82
CA SER A 44 -10.48 7.67 -4.45
C SER A 44 -10.35 8.65 -5.62
N ALA A 45 -9.57 8.33 -6.64
CA ALA A 45 -9.45 9.17 -7.85
C ALA A 45 -10.68 9.08 -8.77
N PHE A 46 -11.57 8.11 -8.52
CA PHE A 46 -12.77 7.83 -9.31
C PHE A 46 -14.05 7.96 -8.47
N ALA A 47 -13.97 8.54 -7.27
CA ALA A 47 -15.11 8.62 -6.36
C ALA A 47 -16.34 9.28 -7.00
N ASP A 48 -16.13 10.34 -7.79
CA ASP A 48 -17.21 11.06 -8.50
C ASP A 48 -17.80 10.27 -9.69
N MET A 49 -17.16 9.17 -10.09
CA MET A 49 -17.62 8.28 -11.16
C MET A 49 -18.29 7.00 -10.62
N MET A 50 -18.32 6.81 -9.30
CA MET A 50 -18.88 5.62 -8.66
C MET A 50 -20.25 5.92 -8.03
N PRO A 51 -21.24 5.03 -8.13
CA PRO A 51 -21.20 3.76 -8.87
C PRO A 51 -21.16 3.98 -10.39
N VAL A 52 -20.33 3.20 -11.08
CA VAL A 52 -20.06 3.40 -12.51
C VAL A 52 -21.10 2.72 -13.37
N ASN A 53 -21.56 3.40 -14.43
CA ASN A 53 -22.32 2.80 -15.52
C ASN A 53 -21.40 2.66 -16.75
N PRO A 54 -20.81 1.47 -17.00
CA PRO A 54 -19.90 1.28 -18.12
C PRO A 54 -20.47 1.62 -19.49
N SER A 55 -21.79 1.49 -19.69
CA SER A 55 -22.43 1.82 -20.97
C SER A 55 -22.36 3.31 -21.34
N GLN A 56 -22.05 4.18 -20.38
CA GLN A 56 -21.89 5.62 -20.57
C GLN A 56 -20.43 6.03 -20.79
N LEU A 57 -19.48 5.10 -20.67
CA LEU A 57 -18.07 5.37 -20.85
C LEU A 57 -17.65 5.23 -22.31
N SER A 58 -16.64 5.99 -22.71
CA SER A 58 -16.00 5.81 -24.01
C SER A 58 -15.20 4.50 -24.05
N ILE A 59 -15.18 3.85 -25.20
CA ILE A 59 -14.33 2.68 -25.44
C ILE A 59 -12.86 3.05 -25.20
N TRP A 60 -12.10 2.14 -24.62
CA TRP A 60 -10.67 2.35 -24.41
C TRP A 60 -9.93 2.45 -25.75
N GLN A 61 -9.40 3.64 -26.03
CA GLN A 61 -8.55 3.92 -27.19
C GLN A 61 -7.50 4.95 -26.77
N LYS A 62 -6.21 4.60 -26.84
CA LYS A 62 -5.13 5.57 -26.65
C LYS A 62 -4.61 6.07 -28.00
N PRO A 63 -4.18 7.35 -28.11
CA PRO A 63 -3.67 7.92 -29.36
C PRO A 63 -2.45 7.18 -29.94
N ASP A 64 -1.67 6.51 -29.09
CA ASP A 64 -0.49 5.72 -29.46
C ASP A 64 -0.82 4.24 -29.76
N GLY A 65 -2.09 3.83 -29.64
CA GLY A 65 -2.51 2.45 -29.83
C GLY A 65 -2.14 1.51 -28.67
N GLU A 66 -1.77 2.02 -27.50
CA GLU A 66 -1.40 1.18 -26.35
C GLU A 66 -2.57 0.26 -25.94
N ALA A 67 -2.27 -1.04 -25.89
CA ALA A 67 -3.19 -2.09 -25.50
C ALA A 67 -3.67 -1.93 -24.05
N ALA A 68 -4.92 -2.29 -23.77
CA ALA A 68 -5.46 -2.28 -22.41
C ALA A 68 -4.65 -3.19 -21.49
N SER A 69 -4.23 -4.37 -21.97
CA SER A 69 -3.36 -5.30 -21.24
C SER A 69 -2.08 -4.63 -20.71
N GLN A 70 -1.50 -3.69 -21.44
CA GLN A 70 -0.34 -2.93 -20.97
C GLN A 70 -0.73 -1.89 -19.90
N ALA A 71 -1.86 -1.20 -20.07
CA ALA A 71 -2.36 -0.23 -19.08
C ALA A 71 -2.81 -0.88 -17.75
N PHE A 72 -3.13 -2.18 -17.76
CA PHE A 72 -3.37 -3.00 -16.58
C PHE A 72 -2.08 -3.34 -15.80
N LYS A 73 -0.90 -3.29 -16.44
CA LYS A 73 0.38 -3.50 -15.74
C LYS A 73 0.74 -2.25 -14.93
N ARG A 74 0.61 -2.34 -13.61
CA ARG A 74 1.10 -1.31 -12.68
C ARG A 74 2.26 -1.84 -11.87
N THR A 75 3.44 -1.31 -12.14
CA THR A 75 4.66 -1.62 -11.41
C THR A 75 5.03 -0.49 -10.46
N SER A 76 5.72 -0.83 -9.37
CA SER A 76 6.34 0.14 -8.48
C SER A 76 7.55 0.81 -9.14
N VAL A 77 7.95 1.97 -8.61
CA VAL A 77 9.18 2.65 -9.03
C VAL A 77 10.42 1.78 -8.79
N ALA A 78 10.45 1.04 -7.67
CA ALA A 78 11.53 0.11 -7.35
C ALA A 78 11.67 -0.99 -8.41
N GLU A 79 10.55 -1.59 -8.84
CA GLU A 79 10.55 -2.64 -9.86
C GLU A 79 11.00 -2.11 -11.22
N LEU A 80 10.54 -0.91 -11.62
CA LEU A 80 11.01 -0.28 -12.86
C LEU A 80 12.50 0.05 -12.82
N ALA A 81 13.01 0.55 -11.69
CA ALA A 81 14.43 0.85 -11.52
C ALA A 81 15.26 -0.45 -11.57
N GLY A 82 14.83 -1.50 -10.88
CA GLY A 82 15.49 -2.82 -10.88
C GLY A 82 15.47 -3.53 -12.24
N GLN A 83 14.45 -3.29 -13.07
CA GLN A 83 14.41 -3.76 -14.46
C GLN A 83 15.42 -3.04 -15.36
N GLN A 84 15.76 -1.77 -15.07
CA GLN A 84 16.76 -1.02 -15.82
C GLN A 84 18.20 -1.32 -15.38
N THR A 85 18.42 -1.71 -14.12
CA THR A 85 19.76 -1.97 -13.57
C THR A 85 20.19 -3.44 -13.61
N GLY A 86 19.27 -4.37 -13.93
CA GLY A 86 19.55 -5.79 -13.94
C GLY A 86 19.84 -6.34 -12.54
N VAL A 87 18.80 -6.86 -11.87
CA VAL A 87 18.85 -7.70 -10.66
C VAL A 87 19.52 -7.06 -9.44
N GLU A 88 18.72 -6.63 -8.45
CA GLU A 88 19.23 -6.44 -7.08
C GLU A 88 19.48 -7.83 -6.44
N THR A 89 20.67 -8.38 -6.66
CA THR A 89 21.15 -9.56 -5.95
C THR A 89 21.49 -9.14 -4.52
N ARG A 90 20.71 -9.59 -3.52
CA ARG A 90 21.13 -9.52 -2.13
C ARG A 90 21.89 -10.79 -1.75
N LEU A 91 23.14 -10.61 -1.35
CA LEU A 91 23.97 -11.66 -0.76
C LEU A 91 23.54 -11.88 0.70
N ASP A 92 23.44 -13.14 1.13
CA ASP A 92 23.28 -13.45 2.54
C ASP A 92 24.57 -13.19 3.34
N VAL A 93 24.50 -13.40 4.66
CA VAL A 93 25.64 -13.26 5.59
C VAL A 93 26.82 -14.18 5.26
N ASN A 94 26.60 -15.18 4.38
CA ASN A 94 27.57 -16.15 3.93
C ASN A 94 28.02 -15.91 2.47
N GLY A 95 27.57 -14.83 1.83
CA GLY A 95 27.95 -14.50 0.45
C GLY A 95 27.25 -15.35 -0.62
N ASN A 96 26.17 -16.05 -0.28
CA ASN A 96 25.37 -16.78 -1.27
C ASN A 96 24.36 -15.85 -1.93
N GLU A 97 24.16 -16.02 -3.24
CA GLU A 97 23.08 -15.37 -3.98
C GLU A 97 21.73 -15.86 -3.44
N VAL A 98 21.01 -14.98 -2.74
CA VAL A 98 19.62 -15.23 -2.36
C VAL A 98 18.73 -14.58 -3.40
N SER A 99 18.40 -15.34 -4.45
CA SER A 99 17.21 -15.04 -5.25
C SER A 99 15.98 -15.51 -4.49
N MET A 100 15.48 -14.68 -3.58
CA MET A 100 14.14 -14.81 -3.02
C MET A 100 13.43 -13.47 -3.09
N VAL A 101 13.08 -13.05 -4.31
CA VAL A 101 11.85 -12.25 -4.43
C VAL A 101 10.72 -13.23 -4.19
N SER A 102 10.30 -13.40 -2.94
CA SER A 102 8.98 -13.96 -2.66
C SER A 102 8.00 -13.10 -3.44
N ARG A 103 7.50 -13.63 -4.58
CA ARG A 103 6.59 -12.88 -5.45
C ARG A 103 5.37 -12.54 -4.61
N ASN A 104 5.16 -11.26 -4.37
CA ASN A 104 4.06 -10.79 -3.56
C ASN A 104 2.75 -11.09 -4.29
N THR A 105 1.77 -11.71 -3.63
CA THR A 105 0.52 -12.19 -4.26
C THR A 105 -0.20 -11.07 -5.02
N ILE A 106 -0.14 -9.82 -4.53
CA ILE A 106 -0.68 -8.66 -5.26
C ILE A 106 -0.05 -8.49 -6.66
N VAL A 107 1.26 -8.69 -6.82
CA VAL A 107 1.92 -8.58 -8.13
C VAL A 107 1.39 -9.65 -9.08
N VAL A 108 1.22 -10.88 -8.58
CA VAL A 108 0.65 -11.98 -9.38
C VAL A 108 -0.79 -11.68 -9.78
N VAL A 109 -1.62 -11.16 -8.86
CA VAL A 109 -2.99 -10.75 -9.19
C VAL A 109 -2.99 -9.61 -10.22
N CYS A 110 -2.10 -8.62 -10.12
CA CYS A 110 -1.96 -7.57 -11.14
C CYS A 110 -1.65 -8.15 -12.53
N GLU A 111 -0.71 -9.10 -12.61
CA GLU A 111 -0.36 -9.81 -13.85
C GLU A 111 -1.56 -10.58 -14.39
N MET A 112 -2.32 -11.27 -13.53
CA MET A 112 -3.52 -12.00 -13.93
C MET A 112 -4.61 -11.08 -14.50
N LEU A 113 -4.81 -9.88 -13.93
CA LEU A 113 -5.75 -8.91 -14.49
C LEU A 113 -5.28 -8.39 -15.86
N ALA A 114 -3.97 -8.19 -16.03
CA ALA A 114 -3.39 -7.84 -17.32
C ALA A 114 -3.54 -8.97 -18.34
N SER A 115 -3.33 -10.24 -17.95
CA SER A 115 -3.57 -11.41 -18.78
C SER A 115 -5.05 -11.59 -19.14
N LEU A 116 -5.98 -11.24 -18.24
CA LEU A 116 -7.40 -11.25 -18.58
C LEU A 116 -7.72 -10.21 -19.67
N ALA A 117 -7.12 -9.03 -19.60
CA ALA A 117 -7.24 -8.02 -20.66
C ALA A 117 -6.60 -8.47 -21.97
N GLU A 118 -5.47 -9.16 -21.92
CA GLU A 118 -4.81 -9.73 -23.09
C GLU A 118 -5.67 -10.82 -23.76
N LEU A 119 -6.27 -11.71 -22.97
CA LEU A 119 -7.23 -12.70 -23.47
C LEU A 119 -8.39 -12.03 -24.21
N TYR A 120 -8.93 -10.93 -23.65
CA TYR A 120 -9.99 -10.17 -24.32
C TYR A 120 -9.55 -9.60 -25.68
N GLU A 121 -8.35 -9.05 -25.74
CA GLU A 121 -7.74 -8.50 -26.97
C GLU A 121 -7.51 -9.58 -28.03
N GLN A 122 -7.15 -10.80 -27.62
CA GLN A 122 -7.00 -11.98 -28.49
C GLN A 122 -8.33 -12.55 -29.00
N GLY A 123 -9.47 -11.99 -28.56
CA GLY A 123 -10.80 -12.42 -29.00
C GLY A 123 -11.50 -13.35 -28.02
N PHE A 124 -10.84 -13.78 -26.93
CA PHE A 124 -11.52 -14.53 -25.89
C PHE A 124 -12.54 -13.65 -25.18
N ARG A 125 -13.64 -14.27 -24.80
CA ARG A 125 -14.80 -13.58 -24.26
C ARG A 125 -15.13 -14.07 -22.87
N VAL A 126 -14.83 -15.34 -22.60
CA VAL A 126 -14.94 -15.98 -21.29
C VAL A 126 -13.55 -16.41 -20.84
N ALA A 127 -13.29 -16.35 -19.53
CA ALA A 127 -12.10 -16.92 -18.93
C ALA A 127 -12.43 -17.57 -17.58
N LEU A 128 -11.56 -18.48 -17.14
CA LEU A 128 -11.67 -19.17 -15.86
C LEU A 128 -10.43 -18.88 -15.02
N PHE A 129 -10.63 -18.43 -13.78
CA PHE A 129 -9.62 -18.48 -12.74
C PHE A 129 -9.84 -19.76 -11.94
N GLN A 130 -8.86 -20.64 -11.90
CA GLN A 130 -9.02 -21.97 -11.30
C GLN A 130 -7.74 -22.42 -10.60
N ASP A 131 -7.87 -23.09 -9.46
CA ASP A 131 -6.73 -23.69 -8.79
C ASP A 131 -6.28 -25.01 -9.43
N GLU A 132 -5.03 -25.41 -9.19
CA GLU A 132 -4.48 -26.67 -9.71
C GLU A 132 -5.32 -27.89 -9.31
N GLY A 133 -5.94 -27.85 -8.12
CA GLY A 133 -6.82 -28.91 -7.62
C GLY A 133 -8.26 -28.83 -8.14
N GLN A 134 -8.59 -27.80 -8.93
CA GLN A 134 -9.93 -27.50 -9.45
C GLN A 134 -11.02 -27.47 -8.36
N GLY A 135 -10.63 -27.14 -7.12
CA GLY A 135 -11.53 -27.07 -5.98
C GLY A 135 -12.36 -25.80 -5.96
N PHE A 136 -11.83 -24.69 -6.48
CA PHE A 136 -12.47 -23.39 -6.52
C PHE A 136 -12.28 -22.75 -7.90
N THR A 137 -13.34 -22.23 -8.50
CA THR A 137 -13.30 -21.62 -9.83
C THR A 137 -14.14 -20.37 -9.89
N ILE A 138 -13.58 -19.31 -10.48
CA ILE A 138 -14.31 -18.09 -10.85
C ILE A 138 -14.39 -18.08 -12.37
N VAL A 139 -15.61 -18.17 -12.90
CA VAL A 139 -15.87 -18.07 -14.34
C VAL A 139 -16.25 -16.63 -14.63
N VAL A 140 -15.59 -15.99 -15.61
CA VAL A 140 -15.81 -14.58 -15.95
C VAL A 140 -16.14 -14.39 -17.42
N ARG A 141 -17.02 -13.43 -17.72
CA ARG A 141 -17.40 -12.98 -19.07
C ARG A 141 -17.09 -11.50 -19.20
N MET A 142 -16.13 -11.16 -20.06
CA MET A 142 -15.65 -9.78 -20.26
C MET A 142 -16.54 -9.03 -21.24
N LEU A 143 -17.16 -7.93 -20.81
CA LEU A 143 -18.18 -7.21 -21.60
C LEU A 143 -17.62 -6.09 -22.49
N GLY A 144 -16.34 -5.76 -22.34
CA GLY A 144 -15.70 -4.67 -23.07
C GLY A 144 -14.54 -4.06 -22.29
N VAL A 145 -13.83 -3.13 -22.92
CA VAL A 145 -12.85 -2.28 -22.25
C VAL A 145 -13.18 -0.83 -22.54
N TYR A 146 -13.38 -0.05 -21.48
CA TYR A 146 -13.77 1.35 -21.52
C TYR A 146 -12.73 2.20 -20.77
N ALA A 147 -12.79 3.51 -20.93
CA ALA A 147 -11.89 4.45 -20.26
C ALA A 147 -12.59 5.10 -19.05
N LEU A 148 -12.02 4.93 -17.85
CA LEU A 148 -12.37 5.81 -16.71
C LEU A 148 -11.71 7.18 -16.87
N ASN A 149 -10.48 7.19 -17.40
CA ASN A 149 -9.78 8.37 -17.86
C ASN A 149 -8.78 7.96 -18.96
N ALA A 150 -7.96 8.89 -19.43
CA ALA A 150 -7.00 8.65 -20.51
C ALA A 150 -5.93 7.58 -20.20
N GLN A 151 -5.81 7.10 -18.96
CA GLN A 151 -4.79 6.14 -18.56
C GLN A 151 -5.27 4.97 -17.71
N THR A 152 -6.53 4.94 -17.32
CA THR A 152 -7.11 3.86 -16.52
C THR A 152 -8.25 3.21 -17.31
N PRO A 153 -8.02 2.02 -17.88
CA PRO A 153 -9.08 1.22 -18.44
C PRO A 153 -9.96 0.65 -17.32
N ILE A 154 -11.21 0.37 -17.66
CA ILE A 154 -12.14 -0.43 -16.87
C ILE A 154 -12.71 -1.53 -17.77
N MET A 155 -12.72 -2.74 -17.23
CA MET A 155 -13.30 -3.91 -17.89
C MET A 155 -14.51 -4.39 -17.09
N PRO A 156 -15.73 -3.99 -17.47
CA PRO A 156 -16.93 -4.59 -16.89
C PRO A 156 -17.02 -6.07 -17.27
N LEU A 157 -17.47 -6.87 -16.32
CA LEU A 157 -17.58 -8.31 -16.49
C LEU A 157 -18.77 -8.88 -15.72
N LEU A 158 -19.20 -10.07 -16.16
CA LEU A 158 -20.09 -10.94 -15.40
C LEU A 158 -19.26 -12.05 -14.79
N TYR A 159 -19.67 -12.56 -13.63
CA TYR A 159 -19.00 -13.70 -13.03
C TYR A 159 -19.93 -14.61 -12.24
N GLU A 160 -19.52 -15.87 -12.13
CA GLU A 160 -20.05 -16.83 -11.17
C GLU A 160 -18.93 -17.65 -10.54
N ILE A 161 -19.26 -18.29 -9.42
CA ILE A 161 -18.30 -19.03 -8.60
C ILE A 161 -18.76 -20.46 -8.43
N ALA A 162 -17.83 -21.39 -8.61
CA ALA A 162 -17.96 -22.78 -8.19
C ALA A 162 -17.00 -23.03 -7.02
N GLU A 163 -17.53 -23.33 -5.84
CA GLU A 163 -16.72 -23.59 -4.65
C GLU A 163 -16.32 -25.06 -4.47
N THR A 164 -16.81 -25.94 -5.34
CA THR A 164 -16.44 -27.36 -5.42
C THR A 164 -16.47 -27.83 -6.87
N PRO A 165 -15.81 -28.97 -7.20
CA PRO A 165 -15.89 -29.59 -8.51
C PRO A 165 -17.34 -29.95 -8.94
N GLU A 166 -18.21 -30.28 -7.99
CA GLU A 166 -19.63 -30.54 -8.24
C GLU A 166 -20.38 -29.25 -8.58
N ALA A 167 -20.09 -28.16 -7.87
CA ALA A 167 -20.68 -26.86 -8.15
C ALA A 167 -20.31 -26.36 -9.56
N MET A 168 -19.13 -26.72 -10.06
CA MET A 168 -18.70 -26.42 -11.43
C MET A 168 -19.58 -27.11 -12.48
N LYS A 169 -20.18 -28.26 -12.14
CA LYS A 169 -21.16 -28.97 -12.99
C LYS A 169 -22.60 -28.55 -12.69
N GLY A 170 -22.79 -27.56 -11.82
CA GLY A 170 -24.10 -27.08 -11.42
C GLY A 170 -24.83 -26.33 -12.55
N PRO A 171 -26.16 -26.23 -12.47
CA PRO A 171 -26.99 -25.68 -13.56
C PRO A 171 -26.66 -24.22 -13.87
N LYS A 172 -26.27 -23.41 -12.86
CA LYS A 172 -25.95 -21.99 -13.07
C LYS A 172 -24.63 -21.80 -13.83
N ILE A 173 -23.61 -22.61 -13.53
CA ILE A 173 -22.33 -22.58 -14.26
C ILE A 173 -22.53 -23.16 -15.67
N ALA A 174 -23.28 -24.25 -15.81
CA ALA A 174 -23.63 -24.81 -17.12
C ALA A 174 -24.33 -23.76 -18.00
N GLN A 175 -25.33 -23.07 -17.45
CA GLN A 175 -26.02 -21.97 -18.12
C GLN A 175 -25.05 -20.83 -18.51
N PHE A 176 -24.13 -20.44 -17.61
CA PHE A 176 -23.12 -19.44 -17.91
C PHE A 176 -22.26 -19.87 -19.10
N MET A 177 -21.69 -21.08 -19.05
CA MET A 177 -20.81 -21.58 -20.10
C MET A 177 -21.55 -21.69 -21.44
N GLU A 178 -22.75 -22.25 -21.45
CA GLU A 178 -23.56 -22.41 -22.67
C GLU A 178 -23.92 -21.06 -23.32
N THR A 179 -24.45 -20.11 -22.53
CA THR A 179 -24.93 -18.84 -23.05
C THR A 179 -23.81 -17.86 -23.38
N GLN A 180 -22.70 -17.91 -22.65
CA GLN A 180 -21.65 -16.91 -22.73
C GLN A 180 -20.43 -17.33 -23.58
N LEU A 181 -20.13 -18.63 -23.74
CA LEU A 181 -19.09 -19.10 -24.66
C LEU A 181 -19.56 -19.12 -26.12
N GLN A 182 -20.86 -19.35 -26.36
CA GLN A 182 -21.47 -19.42 -27.70
C GLN A 182 -20.70 -20.34 -28.68
N GLY A 183 -20.12 -21.44 -28.17
CA GLY A 183 -19.35 -22.41 -28.96
C GLY A 183 -17.87 -22.05 -29.19
N GLY A 184 -17.38 -20.93 -28.64
CA GLY A 184 -15.95 -20.59 -28.63
C GLY A 184 -15.18 -21.26 -27.49
N GLU A 185 -13.85 -21.18 -27.55
CA GLU A 185 -12.98 -21.57 -26.43
C GLU A 185 -12.89 -20.45 -25.39
N GLY A 186 -12.77 -20.83 -24.11
CA GLY A 186 -12.53 -19.91 -23.01
C GLY A 186 -11.05 -19.87 -22.64
N GLY A 187 -10.56 -18.72 -22.18
CA GLY A 187 -9.22 -18.63 -21.60
C GLY A 187 -9.15 -19.30 -20.23
N GLN A 188 -7.97 -19.79 -19.83
CA GLN A 188 -7.75 -20.35 -18.50
C GLN A 188 -6.56 -19.68 -17.82
N LEU A 189 -6.75 -19.31 -16.57
CA LEU A 189 -5.73 -18.72 -15.69
C LEU A 189 -5.63 -19.61 -14.45
N VAL A 190 -4.44 -20.19 -14.24
CA VAL A 190 -4.15 -21.05 -13.08
C VAL A 190 -3.75 -20.17 -11.90
N CYS A 191 -4.37 -20.40 -10.75
CA CYS A 191 -4.19 -19.59 -9.55
C CYS A 191 -3.94 -20.47 -8.32
N ASN A 192 -3.24 -19.97 -7.31
CA ASN A 192 -3.37 -20.57 -5.97
C ASN A 192 -4.63 -20.06 -5.27
N LEU A 193 -4.97 -20.68 -4.14
CA LEU A 193 -6.17 -20.32 -3.38
C LEU A 193 -6.15 -18.86 -2.88
N GLN A 194 -4.98 -18.30 -2.58
CA GLN A 194 -4.84 -16.94 -2.05
C GLN A 194 -5.11 -15.89 -3.13
N GLU A 195 -4.63 -16.13 -4.35
CA GLU A 195 -4.91 -15.32 -5.54
C GLU A 195 -6.41 -15.36 -5.85
N LEU A 196 -7.03 -16.55 -5.85
CA LEU A 196 -8.48 -16.69 -6.06
C LEU A 196 -9.31 -15.94 -5.02
N ALA A 197 -8.91 -15.98 -3.75
CA ALA A 197 -9.60 -15.25 -2.71
C ALA A 197 -9.47 -13.73 -2.89
N LEU A 198 -8.29 -13.22 -3.26
CA LEU A 198 -8.11 -11.80 -3.56
C LEU A 198 -8.95 -11.35 -4.75
N ILE A 199 -8.96 -12.13 -5.85
CA ILE A 199 -9.79 -11.85 -7.03
C ILE A 199 -11.27 -11.88 -6.65
N HIS A 200 -11.71 -12.87 -5.87
CA HIS A 200 -13.07 -12.94 -5.40
C HIS A 200 -13.49 -11.71 -4.57
N HIS A 201 -12.67 -11.31 -3.60
CA HIS A 201 -12.93 -10.12 -2.77
C HIS A 201 -12.93 -8.83 -3.61
N LEU A 202 -12.02 -8.71 -4.57
CA LEU A 202 -11.99 -7.60 -5.53
C LEU A 202 -13.30 -7.51 -6.32
N LEU A 203 -13.74 -8.63 -6.90
CA LEU A 203 -14.97 -8.68 -7.68
C LEU A 203 -16.20 -8.36 -6.82
N GLN A 204 -16.26 -8.86 -5.59
CA GLN A 204 -17.34 -8.53 -4.64
C GLN A 204 -17.36 -7.05 -4.30
N LEU A 205 -16.19 -6.45 -4.00
CA LEU A 205 -16.07 -5.03 -3.71
C LEU A 205 -16.56 -4.20 -4.90
N ASN A 206 -16.05 -4.49 -6.10
CA ASN A 206 -16.40 -3.76 -7.31
C ASN A 206 -17.85 -3.96 -7.74
N SER A 207 -18.47 -5.10 -7.40
CA SER A 207 -19.91 -5.32 -7.65
C SER A 207 -20.78 -4.27 -6.96
N SER A 208 -20.38 -3.80 -5.75
CA SER A 208 -21.09 -2.75 -5.03
C SER A 208 -20.92 -1.35 -5.64
N ASN A 209 -19.96 -1.19 -6.57
CA ASN A 209 -19.67 0.04 -7.28
C ASN A 209 -20.18 0.03 -8.73
N VAL A 210 -21.02 -0.94 -9.11
CA VAL A 210 -21.70 -0.95 -10.41
C VAL A 210 -23.06 -0.25 -10.29
N ALA A 211 -23.32 0.72 -11.16
CA ALA A 211 -24.59 1.43 -11.20
C ALA A 211 -25.74 0.45 -11.51
N PRO A 212 -26.85 0.45 -10.75
CA PRO A 212 -27.98 -0.43 -11.00
C PRO A 212 -28.52 -0.33 -12.43
N GLU A 213 -28.46 0.87 -13.02
CA GLU A 213 -28.94 1.16 -14.37
C GLU A 213 -28.14 0.43 -15.46
N TYR A 214 -26.93 -0.03 -15.15
CA TYR A 214 -26.13 -0.81 -16.09
C TYR A 214 -26.82 -2.12 -16.47
N GLU A 215 -27.67 -2.68 -15.59
CA GLU A 215 -28.46 -3.88 -15.87
C GLU A 215 -29.33 -3.75 -17.13
N PHE A 216 -29.85 -2.54 -17.41
CA PHE A 216 -30.69 -2.29 -18.58
C PHE A 216 -29.92 -2.40 -19.90
N SER A 217 -28.60 -2.25 -19.87
CA SER A 217 -27.73 -2.44 -21.04
C SER A 217 -27.39 -3.91 -21.32
N LEU A 218 -27.67 -4.81 -20.37
CA LEU A 218 -27.34 -6.23 -20.49
C LEU A 218 -28.42 -7.02 -21.23
N ALA A 219 -27.98 -8.04 -21.97
CA ALA A 219 -28.86 -9.01 -22.59
C ALA A 219 -29.66 -9.80 -21.54
N PRO A 220 -30.88 -10.28 -21.83
CA PRO A 220 -31.72 -10.95 -20.83
C PRO A 220 -31.06 -12.16 -20.14
N ASP A 221 -30.28 -12.94 -20.88
CA ASP A 221 -29.54 -14.12 -20.40
C ASP A 221 -28.35 -13.75 -19.51
N GLN A 222 -27.86 -12.51 -19.57
CA GLN A 222 -26.74 -12.00 -18.78
C GLN A 222 -27.15 -11.51 -17.39
N ARG A 223 -28.42 -11.12 -17.20
CA ARG A 223 -28.91 -10.46 -15.97
C ARG A 223 -28.92 -11.38 -14.75
N ALA A 224 -28.90 -12.70 -14.95
CA ALA A 224 -28.91 -13.69 -13.89
C ALA A 224 -27.56 -13.85 -13.17
N PHE A 225 -26.48 -13.28 -13.73
CA PHE A 225 -25.11 -13.41 -13.23
C PHE A 225 -24.67 -12.18 -12.45
N ARG A 226 -23.68 -12.37 -11.58
CA ARG A 226 -23.12 -11.27 -10.78
C ARG A 226 -22.39 -10.30 -11.70
N ARG A 227 -22.56 -9.01 -11.46
CA ARG A 227 -21.97 -7.92 -12.26
C ARG A 227 -20.85 -7.28 -11.47
N SER A 228 -19.71 -7.11 -12.11
CA SER A 228 -18.56 -6.44 -11.51
C SER A 228 -17.73 -5.76 -12.60
N PHE A 229 -16.58 -5.25 -12.23
CA PHE A 229 -15.57 -4.77 -13.14
C PHE A 229 -14.19 -4.99 -12.53
N ILE A 230 -13.17 -4.97 -13.38
CA ILE A 230 -11.78 -4.82 -12.95
C ILE A 230 -11.20 -3.55 -13.54
N ILE A 231 -10.35 -2.90 -12.76
CA ILE A 231 -9.47 -1.81 -13.18
C ILE A 231 -8.04 -2.19 -12.78
N PRO A 232 -7.00 -1.54 -13.35
CA PRO A 232 -5.62 -1.83 -12.99
C PRO A 232 -5.40 -1.75 -11.48
N LEU A 233 -4.87 -2.83 -10.91
CA LEU A 233 -4.37 -2.86 -9.54
C LEU A 233 -2.91 -2.44 -9.51
N GLY A 234 -2.49 -1.77 -8.45
CA GLY A 234 -1.09 -1.44 -8.21
C GLY A 234 -0.67 -1.69 -6.76
N PRO A 235 0.65 -1.67 -6.50
CA PRO A 235 1.18 -1.81 -5.15
C PRO A 235 0.73 -0.66 -4.24
N LEU A 236 0.62 -0.96 -2.95
CA LEU A 236 0.36 0.06 -1.94
C LEU A 236 1.61 0.90 -1.71
N ASP A 237 1.44 2.22 -1.62
CA ASP A 237 2.51 3.10 -1.16
C ASP A 237 2.69 3.02 0.37
N ALA A 238 3.84 3.47 0.88
CA ALA A 238 4.18 3.35 2.29
C ALA A 238 3.18 4.09 3.19
N LEU A 239 2.56 5.17 2.71
CA LEU A 239 1.53 5.90 3.46
C LEU A 239 0.22 5.12 3.54
N GLN A 240 -0.19 4.46 2.47
CA GLN A 240 -1.35 3.56 2.45
C GLN A 240 -1.13 2.37 3.38
N VAL A 241 0.04 1.71 3.30
CA VAL A 241 0.41 0.64 4.22
C VAL A 241 0.39 1.13 5.67
N ALA A 242 0.93 2.32 5.94
CA ALA A 242 0.87 2.93 7.26
C ALA A 242 -0.58 3.07 7.74
N LYS A 243 -1.47 3.67 6.94
CA LYS A 243 -2.88 3.88 7.29
C LYS A 243 -3.62 2.58 7.59
N VAL A 244 -3.41 1.54 6.77
CA VAL A 244 -4.07 0.24 6.94
C VAL A 244 -3.54 -0.49 8.17
N THR A 245 -2.23 -0.51 8.38
CA THR A 245 -1.61 -1.25 9.50
C THR A 245 -1.65 -0.47 10.81
N HIS A 246 -2.04 0.81 10.79
CA HIS A 246 -2.17 1.61 12.00
C HIS A 246 -3.22 1.05 12.95
N ASN A 247 -2.85 1.00 14.23
CA ASN A 247 -3.77 0.89 15.34
C ASN A 247 -3.66 2.17 16.19
N PRO A 248 -4.56 3.15 16.01
CA PRO A 248 -4.56 4.36 16.83
C PRO A 248 -5.04 4.12 18.25
N GLY A 249 -5.52 2.92 18.58
CA GLY A 249 -6.08 2.60 19.89
C GLY A 249 -5.11 1.88 20.82
N CYS A 250 -5.68 1.08 21.72
CA CYS A 250 -4.94 0.30 22.70
C CYS A 250 -4.08 -0.77 22.00
N ALA A 251 -2.83 -0.91 22.45
CA ALA A 251 -1.89 -1.93 21.96
C ALA A 251 -2.41 -3.37 22.10
N VAL A 252 -3.38 -3.62 23.00
CA VAL A 252 -3.96 -4.94 23.24
C VAL A 252 -5.28 -5.15 22.51
N CYS A 253 -6.23 -4.22 22.66
CA CYS A 253 -7.60 -4.40 22.18
C CYS A 253 -8.06 -3.42 21.10
N GLY A 254 -7.25 -2.41 20.75
CA GLY A 254 -7.58 -1.41 19.74
C GLY A 254 -8.61 -0.34 20.14
N SER A 255 -9.12 -0.35 21.38
CA SER A 255 -10.04 0.70 21.86
C SER A 255 -9.40 2.10 21.81
N ALA A 256 -10.16 3.12 21.42
CA ALA A 256 -9.65 4.49 21.19
C ALA A 256 -9.41 5.29 22.48
N ALA A 257 -10.08 4.97 23.58
CA ALA A 257 -9.92 5.67 24.86
C ALA A 257 -8.66 5.19 25.56
N VAL A 258 -7.51 5.78 25.24
CA VAL A 258 -6.19 5.30 25.68
C VAL A 258 -5.40 6.30 26.51
N LYS A 259 -4.64 5.77 27.46
CA LYS A 259 -3.57 6.49 28.16
C LYS A 259 -2.22 5.99 27.67
N THR A 260 -1.26 6.89 27.53
CA THR A 260 0.12 6.56 27.19
C THR A 260 0.83 5.96 28.40
N CYS A 261 1.69 4.96 28.18
CA CYS A 261 2.57 4.40 29.19
C CYS A 261 3.42 5.51 29.80
N SER A 262 3.30 5.76 31.11
CA SER A 262 4.04 6.82 31.81
C SER A 262 5.55 6.58 31.85
N GLY A 263 6.00 5.33 31.66
CA GLY A 263 7.40 4.97 31.65
C GLY A 263 8.12 5.41 30.37
N CYS A 264 7.78 4.78 29.24
CA CYS A 264 8.45 5.02 27.96
C CYS A 264 7.80 6.12 27.10
N LYS A 265 6.56 6.52 27.42
CA LYS A 265 5.75 7.46 26.61
C LYS A 265 5.47 7.02 25.16
N ILE A 266 5.56 5.72 24.87
CA ILE A 266 5.41 5.15 23.51
C ILE A 266 4.11 4.36 23.36
N GLU A 267 3.87 3.36 24.23
CA GLU A 267 2.70 2.48 24.12
C GLU A 267 1.42 3.07 24.69
N ARG A 268 0.26 2.62 24.18
CA ARG A 268 -1.06 3.12 24.57
C ARG A 268 -1.98 2.01 25.06
N TYR A 269 -2.67 2.24 26.17
CA TYR A 269 -3.59 1.26 26.78
C TYR A 269 -4.90 1.91 27.19
N CYS A 270 -6.02 1.23 26.96
CA CYS A 270 -7.31 1.75 27.41
C CYS A 270 -7.55 1.56 28.91
N SER A 271 -6.82 0.63 29.53
CA SER A 271 -6.96 0.30 30.94
C SER A 271 -5.66 -0.27 31.50
N SER A 272 -5.54 -0.25 32.83
CA SER A 272 -4.47 -0.94 33.56
C SER A 272 -4.49 -2.45 33.33
N ALA A 273 -5.66 -3.03 33.06
CA ALA A 273 -5.79 -4.45 32.70
C ALA A 273 -5.10 -4.75 31.36
N CYS A 274 -5.34 -3.94 30.32
CA CYS A 274 -4.64 -4.07 29.05
C CYS A 274 -3.12 -3.84 29.20
N GLN A 275 -2.70 -2.85 29.99
CA GLN A 275 -1.29 -2.65 30.27
C GLN A 275 -0.64 -3.86 30.97
N LYS A 276 -1.29 -4.42 32.01
CA LYS A 276 -0.82 -5.62 32.72
C LYS A 276 -0.75 -6.84 31.81
N ALA A 277 -1.74 -7.02 30.94
CA ALA A 277 -1.76 -8.11 29.96
C ALA A 277 -0.60 -8.01 28.96
N HIS A 278 -0.26 -6.81 28.50
CA HIS A 278 0.88 -6.60 27.60
C HIS A 278 2.23 -6.57 28.32
N TRP A 279 2.26 -6.35 29.64
CA TRP A 279 3.48 -6.04 30.39
C TRP A 279 4.60 -7.06 30.22
N LYS A 280 4.28 -8.36 30.12
CA LYS A 280 5.27 -9.41 29.91
C LYS A 280 6.14 -9.17 28.67
N HIS A 281 5.54 -8.64 27.59
CA HIS A 281 6.24 -8.32 26.35
C HIS A 281 6.77 -6.88 26.33
N HIS A 282 6.05 -5.94 26.94
CA HIS A 282 6.42 -4.52 26.93
C HIS A 282 7.54 -4.13 27.90
N LYS A 283 7.72 -4.86 29.01
CA LYS A 283 8.58 -4.46 30.13
C LYS A 283 10.03 -4.17 29.73
N GLU A 284 10.62 -5.04 28.91
CA GLU A 284 12.01 -4.91 28.48
C GLU A 284 12.21 -3.69 27.60
N PHE A 285 11.36 -3.52 26.60
CA PHE A 285 11.33 -2.34 25.75
C PHE A 285 11.11 -1.05 26.56
N CYS A 286 10.16 -1.06 27.49
CA CYS A 286 9.86 0.11 28.33
C CYS A 286 11.10 0.58 29.10
N ARG A 287 11.83 -0.36 29.71
CA ARG A 287 13.06 -0.06 30.46
C ARG A 287 14.19 0.40 29.56
N TYR A 288 14.34 -0.22 28.39
CA TYR A 288 15.33 0.19 27.39
C TYR A 288 15.15 1.67 27.00
N MET A 289 13.90 2.08 26.77
CA MET A 289 13.59 3.46 26.35
C MET A 289 13.72 4.50 27.47
N GLN A 290 13.52 4.12 28.73
CA GLN A 290 13.66 5.05 29.86
C GLN A 290 15.10 5.55 30.06
N GLY A 291 16.10 4.80 29.59
CA GLY A 291 17.52 5.17 29.67
C GLY A 291 18.08 5.82 28.40
N GLY A 292 17.22 6.36 27.53
CA GLY A 292 17.65 7.01 26.29
C GLY A 292 18.13 8.45 26.48
N THR A 293 19.13 8.83 25.70
CA THR A 293 19.61 10.20 25.56
C THR A 293 18.76 10.91 24.52
N TRP A 294 18.05 11.97 24.95
CA TRP A 294 17.17 12.77 24.10
C TRP A 294 17.84 14.11 23.80
N THR A 295 18.06 14.38 22.53
CA THR A 295 18.70 15.60 22.05
C THR A 295 17.68 16.44 21.30
N ASP A 296 17.59 17.72 21.64
CA ASP A 296 16.64 18.64 21.02
C ASP A 296 17.23 19.23 19.73
N PHE A 297 16.40 19.25 18.69
CA PHE A 297 16.69 19.79 17.38
C PHE A 297 15.61 20.80 16.97
N ILE A 298 16.03 21.78 16.18
CA ILE A 298 15.15 22.68 15.43
C ILE A 298 15.05 22.14 14.01
N PHE A 299 13.84 22.08 13.48
CA PHE A 299 13.62 21.70 12.09
C PHE A 299 12.93 22.79 11.28
N ALA A 300 13.07 22.72 9.96
CA ALA A 300 12.41 23.58 9.00
C ALA A 300 11.43 22.79 8.10
N ASP A 301 10.53 23.50 7.43
CA ASP A 301 9.58 22.96 6.44
C ASP A 301 10.23 22.64 5.10
N ALA A 302 11.29 23.37 4.74
CA ALA A 302 12.09 23.18 3.55
C ALA A 302 13.53 23.64 3.80
N PRO A 303 14.52 23.03 3.12
CA PRO A 303 15.88 23.53 3.13
C PRO A 303 15.94 24.87 2.39
N SER A 304 16.77 25.78 2.87
CA SER A 304 16.95 27.11 2.27
C SER A 304 18.27 27.20 1.49
N LEU A 305 18.22 27.79 0.29
CA LEU A 305 19.41 28.12 -0.51
C LEU A 305 19.30 29.57 -0.99
N ASN A 306 20.23 30.43 -0.58
CA ASN A 306 20.25 31.86 -0.96
C ASN A 306 18.92 32.60 -0.68
N GLY A 307 18.24 32.24 0.41
CA GLY A 307 16.95 32.82 0.79
C GLY A 307 15.73 32.22 0.08
N GLN A 308 15.91 31.23 -0.79
CA GLN A 308 14.80 30.50 -1.43
C GLN A 308 14.63 29.11 -0.81
N LYS A 309 13.39 28.76 -0.44
CA LYS A 309 13.04 27.42 0.03
C LYS A 309 13.00 26.43 -1.14
N LEU A 310 13.63 25.28 -0.97
CA LEU A 310 13.67 24.20 -1.96
C LEU A 310 12.70 23.09 -1.58
N VAL A 311 11.51 23.09 -2.18
CA VAL A 311 10.53 22.03 -1.95
C VAL A 311 10.83 20.83 -2.85
N GLY A 312 11.53 19.83 -2.31
CA GLY A 312 11.74 18.54 -2.97
C GLY A 312 10.52 17.62 -2.85
N THR A 313 10.13 16.94 -3.94
CA THR A 313 9.10 15.89 -3.85
C THR A 313 9.75 14.60 -3.36
N LEU A 314 9.28 14.08 -2.23
CA LEU A 314 9.61 12.74 -1.76
C LEU A 314 9.13 11.69 -2.77
N ILE A 315 10.05 10.92 -3.35
CA ILE A 315 9.72 9.76 -4.18
C ILE A 315 9.66 8.53 -3.28
N ASP A 316 8.48 7.97 -3.13
CA ASP A 316 8.29 6.65 -2.51
C ASP A 316 8.47 5.57 -3.57
N THR A 317 9.50 4.74 -3.42
CA THR A 317 9.84 3.71 -4.40
C THR A 317 8.81 2.58 -4.48
N SER A 318 7.97 2.43 -3.45
CA SER A 318 6.85 1.48 -3.44
C SER A 318 5.62 2.00 -4.19
N SER A 319 5.54 3.30 -4.44
CA SER A 319 4.44 3.87 -5.21
C SER A 319 4.45 3.32 -6.63
N SER A 320 3.27 3.16 -7.21
CA SER A 320 3.17 2.91 -8.65
C SER A 320 3.83 4.05 -9.40
N ALA A 321 4.73 3.74 -10.33
CA ALA A 321 5.41 4.73 -11.15
C ALA A 321 4.43 5.61 -11.94
N PHE A 322 3.25 5.05 -12.25
CA PHE A 322 2.17 5.77 -12.88
C PHE A 322 1.62 6.94 -12.03
N LYS A 323 1.72 6.88 -10.70
CA LYS A 323 1.28 7.95 -9.79
C LYS A 323 2.32 9.08 -9.66
N LEU A 324 3.52 8.93 -10.22
CA LEU A 324 4.56 9.97 -10.14
C LEU A 324 4.18 11.17 -11.02
N LYS A 325 3.88 12.31 -10.38
CA LYS A 325 3.92 13.61 -11.06
C LYS A 325 5.38 14.03 -11.19
N LYS A 326 5.75 14.68 -12.30
CA LYS A 326 7.10 15.28 -12.45
C LYS A 326 7.40 16.12 -11.20
N PRO A 327 8.57 15.94 -10.55
CA PRO A 327 8.93 16.75 -9.39
C PRO A 327 8.91 18.20 -9.84
N LYS A 328 8.00 18.96 -9.25
CA LYS A 328 7.95 20.41 -9.45
C LYS A 328 8.71 21.01 -8.28
N MET A 329 9.91 21.50 -8.55
CA MET A 329 10.56 22.44 -7.63
C MET A 329 9.80 23.76 -7.75
N HIS A 330 9.26 24.24 -6.65
CA HIS A 330 8.64 25.56 -6.57
C HIS A 330 9.47 26.37 -5.58
N GLY A 331 9.94 27.54 -6.01
CA GLY A 331 10.41 28.56 -5.07
C GLY A 331 9.18 29.13 -4.39
N GLY A 332 9.07 28.92 -3.08
CA GLY A 332 8.02 29.51 -2.26
C GLY A 332 8.63 30.54 -1.34
N ASP A 333 8.11 31.77 -1.39
CA ASP A 333 8.46 32.87 -0.47
C ASP A 333 7.58 32.87 0.79
N GLU A 334 6.67 31.91 0.94
CA GLU A 334 5.71 31.86 2.05
C GLU A 334 6.28 31.09 3.25
N ASP A 335 6.22 31.72 4.44
CA ASP A 335 6.37 31.02 5.71
C ASP A 335 5.26 29.97 5.84
N SER A 336 5.63 28.69 5.93
CA SER A 336 4.65 27.65 6.17
C SER A 336 4.25 27.66 7.64
N ASP A 337 2.96 27.46 7.94
CA ASP A 337 2.52 27.16 9.30
C ASP A 337 3.26 25.95 9.87
N ALA A 338 3.56 26.01 11.17
CA ALA A 338 4.19 24.91 11.87
C ALA A 338 3.36 23.61 11.75
N PRO A 339 3.99 22.44 11.53
CA PRO A 339 3.24 21.20 11.38
C PRO A 339 2.45 20.86 12.66
N GLN A 340 1.17 20.56 12.52
CA GLN A 340 0.32 20.19 13.67
C GLN A 340 0.93 19.03 14.47
N ASN A 341 0.97 19.16 15.80
CA ASN A 341 1.43 18.08 16.68
C ASN A 341 0.39 16.96 16.83
N LYS A 342 0.30 16.08 15.82
CA LYS A 342 -0.63 14.92 15.83
C LYS A 342 -0.29 13.86 16.88
N HIS A 343 0.93 13.86 17.41
CA HIS A 343 1.41 12.87 18.39
C HIS A 343 1.26 13.34 19.85
N GLY A 344 1.02 14.63 20.09
CA GLY A 344 0.96 15.22 21.42
C GLY A 344 2.29 15.04 22.17
N ASP A 345 2.23 14.57 23.42
CA ASP A 345 3.40 14.28 24.25
C ASP A 345 4.01 12.89 23.99
N LYS A 346 3.42 12.11 23.08
CA LYS A 346 3.85 10.75 22.80
C LYS A 346 5.15 10.76 22.00
N ALA A 347 6.08 9.88 22.36
CA ALA A 347 7.19 9.57 21.49
C ALA A 347 6.72 8.71 20.30
N PHE A 348 7.19 9.03 19.10
CA PHE A 348 6.84 8.39 17.85
C PHE A 348 8.09 8.09 17.04
N LEU A 349 7.98 7.12 16.15
CA LEU A 349 9.09 6.70 15.31
C LEU A 349 9.20 7.63 14.10
N ILE A 350 10.40 8.12 13.83
CA ILE A 350 10.75 8.87 12.62
C ILE A 350 11.81 8.12 11.82
N LYS A 351 11.79 8.33 10.51
CA LYS A 351 12.90 8.01 9.62
C LYS A 351 13.65 9.30 9.33
N ILE A 352 14.97 9.27 9.49
CA ILE A 352 15.88 10.36 9.09
C ILE A 352 16.68 9.84 7.89
N GLN A 353 16.75 10.61 6.82
CA GLN A 353 17.42 10.24 5.59
C GLN A 353 18.41 11.32 5.16
N ARG A 354 19.64 10.88 4.90
CA ARG A 354 20.64 11.66 4.16
C ARG A 354 20.18 11.74 2.72
N LEU A 355 19.99 12.96 2.24
CA LEU A 355 19.93 13.20 0.80
C LEU A 355 21.39 13.32 0.34
N LYS A 356 22.05 12.17 0.19
CA LYS A 356 23.38 12.10 -0.43
C LYS A 356 23.23 12.31 -1.93
N ASP A 357 24.15 13.09 -2.47
CA ASP A 357 24.22 13.52 -3.85
C ASP A 357 23.08 14.45 -4.23
N ASN A 358 23.39 15.75 -4.15
CA ASN A 358 22.66 16.77 -4.86
C ASN A 358 22.50 16.30 -6.31
N ILE A 359 21.33 15.78 -6.67
CA ILE A 359 20.99 15.42 -8.04
C ILE A 359 21.03 16.73 -8.85
N GLY A 360 22.23 17.10 -9.32
CA GLY A 360 22.51 18.31 -10.10
C GLY A 360 22.74 19.62 -9.34
N MET A 361 22.89 19.67 -8.00
CA MET A 361 22.99 20.95 -7.26
C MET A 361 24.12 20.99 -6.20
N PRO A 362 25.41 20.94 -6.58
CA PRO A 362 26.55 20.84 -5.65
C PRO A 362 26.66 21.95 -4.57
N GLU A 363 25.96 23.07 -4.73
CA GLU A 363 25.96 24.21 -3.79
C GLU A 363 24.99 24.05 -2.60
N LEU A 364 24.17 23.00 -2.56
CA LEU A 364 23.23 22.77 -1.47
C LEU A 364 23.96 22.40 -0.16
N PRO A 365 23.73 23.11 0.96
CA PRO A 365 24.26 22.71 2.26
C PRO A 365 23.70 21.33 2.66
N PRO A 366 24.43 20.55 3.48
CA PRO A 366 23.95 19.24 3.90
C PRO A 366 22.72 19.40 4.79
N PHE A 367 21.65 18.68 4.48
CA PHE A 367 20.45 18.61 5.32
C PHE A 367 19.92 17.18 5.40
N HIS A 368 19.23 16.87 6.49
CA HIS A 368 18.57 15.59 6.68
C HIS A 368 17.07 15.75 6.63
N LEU A 369 16.43 15.02 5.72
CA LEU A 369 14.99 14.92 5.71
C LEU A 369 14.56 13.93 6.78
N PHE A 370 13.62 14.34 7.64
CA PHE A 370 12.95 13.41 8.54
C PHE A 370 11.44 13.43 8.32
N TYR A 371 10.81 12.31 8.67
CA TYR A 371 9.37 12.20 8.70
C TYR A 371 8.92 11.03 9.56
N ASP A 372 7.69 11.09 10.06
CA ASP A 372 7.01 9.94 10.65
C ASP A 372 6.33 9.07 9.58
N ARG A 373 5.87 7.89 10.00
CA ARG A 373 5.33 6.87 9.08
C ARG A 373 4.13 7.40 8.28
N PHE A 374 3.30 8.21 8.92
CA PHE A 374 2.08 8.78 8.34
C PHE A 374 2.30 10.10 7.60
N ARG A 375 3.55 10.60 7.55
CA ARG A 375 3.88 11.95 7.04
C ARG A 375 3.04 13.06 7.69
N THR A 376 2.57 12.82 8.93
CA THR A 376 1.87 13.80 9.75
C THR A 376 2.84 14.77 10.40
N THR A 377 4.11 14.39 10.53
CA THR A 377 5.21 15.25 10.92
C THR A 377 6.38 14.97 9.98
N LYS A 378 6.83 15.99 9.27
CA LYS A 378 7.96 15.95 8.34
C LYS A 378 8.70 17.28 8.40
N GLY A 379 9.98 17.28 8.08
CA GLY A 379 10.78 18.49 8.02
C GLY A 379 12.24 18.19 7.73
N TYR A 380 13.05 19.23 7.80
CA TYR A 380 14.47 19.19 7.45
C TYR A 380 15.29 19.60 8.67
N LEU A 381 16.34 18.83 8.97
CA LEU A 381 17.34 19.15 9.97
C LEU A 381 18.56 19.70 9.25
N GLU A 382 18.99 20.88 9.68
CA GLU A 382 20.11 21.62 9.09
C GLU A 382 21.22 21.82 10.13
N PRO A 383 22.50 21.78 9.74
CA PRO A 383 23.62 22.01 10.65
C PRO A 383 23.57 23.39 11.31
N GLU A 384 23.28 24.44 10.52
CA GLU A 384 23.26 25.84 10.97
C GLU A 384 22.25 26.07 12.10
N SER A 385 21.07 25.46 12.00
CA SER A 385 20.02 25.54 13.03
C SER A 385 20.30 24.63 14.24
N ASN A 386 21.30 23.74 14.17
CA ASN A 386 21.53 22.66 15.13
C ASN A 386 22.99 22.47 15.52
N GLU A 387 23.83 23.52 15.52
CA GLU A 387 25.29 23.43 15.65
C GLU A 387 25.76 22.53 16.82
N VAL A 388 25.09 22.62 17.98
CA VAL A 388 25.42 21.83 19.18
C VAL A 388 24.98 20.38 19.07
N ALA A 389 23.80 20.13 18.48
CA ALA A 389 23.19 18.80 18.39
C ALA A 389 23.67 18.01 17.15
N TRP A 390 24.15 18.70 16.12
CA TRP A 390 24.52 18.12 14.83
C TRP A 390 25.62 17.06 14.91
N PRO A 391 26.73 17.22 15.67
CA PRO A 391 27.75 16.19 15.77
C PRO A 391 27.22 14.88 16.37
N ALA A 392 26.25 14.95 17.29
CA ALA A 392 25.63 13.77 17.87
C ALA A 392 24.75 13.04 16.84
N LEU A 393 24.01 13.77 16.00
CA LEU A 393 23.22 13.19 14.91
C LEU A 393 24.12 12.50 13.88
N GLU A 394 25.16 13.18 13.43
CA GLU A 394 26.12 12.63 12.46
C GLU A 394 26.86 11.40 13.01
N GLY A 395 27.22 11.42 14.30
CA GLY A 395 27.82 10.28 14.98
C GLY A 395 26.87 9.08 15.08
N ALA A 396 25.57 9.31 15.29
CA ALA A 396 24.57 8.24 15.31
C ALA A 396 24.29 7.68 13.90
N MET A 397 24.44 8.48 12.85
CA MET A 397 24.34 8.06 11.46
C MET A 397 25.70 7.56 10.95
N LEU A 398 26.12 6.34 11.31
CA LEU A 398 27.41 5.72 10.94
C LEU A 398 27.99 6.22 9.58
N PRO A 399 29.21 6.79 9.55
CA PRO A 399 29.83 7.31 8.34
C PRO A 399 29.97 6.23 7.26
N GLY A 400 29.66 6.56 6.01
CA GLY A 400 29.92 5.70 4.84
C GLY A 400 28.89 4.61 4.51
N LEU A 401 28.14 4.07 5.48
CA LEU A 401 27.26 2.91 5.28
C LEU A 401 25.75 3.23 5.30
N ASN A 402 25.29 4.16 6.14
CA ASN A 402 23.86 4.42 6.32
C ASN A 402 23.40 5.73 5.67
N VAL A 403 22.61 5.62 4.60
CA VAL A 403 21.89 6.73 3.95
C VAL A 403 20.61 7.10 4.74
N LYS A 404 20.18 6.26 5.70
CA LYS A 404 19.00 6.47 6.54
C LYS A 404 19.16 5.85 7.93
N MET A 405 18.45 6.38 8.93
CA MET A 405 18.28 5.78 10.26
C MET A 405 16.82 5.91 10.72
N TYR A 406 16.43 5.11 11.72
CA TYR A 406 15.12 5.19 12.37
C TYR A 406 15.32 5.49 13.85
N CYS A 407 14.60 6.47 14.38
CA CYS A 407 14.80 7.02 15.72
C CYS A 407 13.46 7.30 16.40
N TRP A 408 13.42 7.16 17.72
CA TRP A 408 12.31 7.69 18.51
C TRP A 408 12.43 9.21 18.62
N ALA A 409 11.34 9.93 18.44
CA ALA A 409 11.28 11.37 18.57
C ALA A 409 10.01 11.82 19.29
N ARG A 410 10.02 13.01 19.89
CA ARG A 410 8.85 13.67 20.47
C ARG A 410 8.90 15.15 20.14
N ARG A 411 7.74 15.78 19.99
CA ARG A 411 7.65 17.23 19.78
C ARG A 411 7.98 17.95 21.09
N VAL A 412 8.79 18.99 21.01
CA VAL A 412 9.14 19.89 22.13
C VAL A 412 8.80 21.35 21.85
N GLY A 413 8.15 21.63 20.72
CA GLY A 413 7.63 22.93 20.34
C GLY A 413 7.04 22.89 18.93
N GLU A 414 6.70 24.07 18.41
CA GLU A 414 6.19 24.25 17.04
C GLU A 414 7.22 23.74 16.00
N TRP A 415 8.48 24.16 16.13
CA TRP A 415 9.60 23.74 15.28
C TRP A 415 10.64 22.89 16.01
N GLY A 416 10.30 22.41 17.21
CA GLY A 416 11.20 21.65 18.08
C GLY A 416 10.92 20.15 18.05
N LEU A 417 11.97 19.36 17.85
CA LEU A 417 11.92 17.90 17.87
C LEU A 417 13.04 17.34 18.76
N SER A 418 12.67 16.57 19.78
CA SER A 418 13.61 15.86 20.63
C SER A 418 13.79 14.44 20.13
N ILE A 419 15.01 14.06 19.75
CA ILE A 419 15.34 12.79 19.10
C ILE A 419 16.19 11.93 20.03
N CYS A 420 15.83 10.66 20.18
CA CYS A 420 16.61 9.68 20.93
C CYS A 420 17.62 9.00 19.98
N LEU A 421 18.91 9.28 20.20
CA LEU A 421 19.99 8.89 19.28
C LEU A 421 20.67 7.56 19.64
N ASP A 422 20.54 7.11 20.89
CA ASP A 422 21.24 5.94 21.46
C ASP A 422 20.34 4.73 21.73
N ARG A 423 19.01 4.90 21.66
CA ARG A 423 18.02 3.81 21.77
C ARG A 423 17.35 3.58 20.43
N HIS A 424 17.93 2.68 19.65
CA HIS A 424 17.41 2.35 18.33
C HIS A 424 16.12 1.51 18.41
N PRO A 425 15.20 1.70 17.46
CA PRO A 425 14.03 0.83 17.33
C PRO A 425 14.44 -0.62 17.12
N GLN A 426 13.68 -1.54 17.71
CA GLN A 426 13.85 -2.98 17.50
C GLN A 426 13.30 -3.38 16.12
N ASP A 427 13.69 -4.54 15.60
CA ASP A 427 13.31 -4.94 14.23
C ASP A 427 11.79 -5.11 14.05
N ALA A 428 11.06 -5.48 15.11
CA ALA A 428 9.60 -5.49 15.13
C ALA A 428 8.96 -4.09 14.94
N GLU A 429 9.67 -3.04 15.35
CA GLU A 429 9.23 -1.64 15.24
C GLU A 429 9.64 -1.03 13.89
N LYS A 430 10.75 -1.51 13.33
CA LYS A 430 11.19 -1.19 11.96
C LYS A 430 10.35 -1.91 10.90
N THR A 431 9.87 -3.12 11.15
CA THR A 431 8.96 -3.83 10.23
C THR A 431 7.59 -3.16 10.14
N ALA A 432 7.26 -2.32 11.13
CA ALA A 432 6.14 -1.40 11.05
C ALA A 432 6.46 -0.12 10.26
N TRP A 433 7.42 -0.12 9.33
CA TRP A 433 7.77 0.99 8.43
C TRP A 433 7.80 0.60 6.97
#